data_AF-A0A7C2B7Q7-F1
#
_entry.id   AF-A0A7C2B7Q7-F1
#
_cell.length_a   1.000
_cell.length_b   1.000
_cell.length_c   1.000
_cell.angle_alpha   90.00
_cell.angle_beta   90.00
_cell.angle_gamma   90.00
#
_symmetry.space_group_name_H-M   'P 1'
#
loop_
_entity.id
_entity.type
_entity.pdbx_description
1 polymer ?
#
loop_
_entity_poly.entity_id
_entity_poly.type
_entity_poly.pdbx_seq_one_letter_code
_entity_poly.pdbx_strand_id
1 'polypeptide(L)'
;MTACVYCHKSPGRRECPALGGLICSSCCGQHRGLDLDCPPQCKYFRAHEEYQRARWSSEYHQAWLAATEPFYLAKQWELLDFIVSLEAVIYRHFSQETRGSDRELIEALDYLERQLGLIAIIERPASELESYLKTEIQGSLERSGLEPDKAQRGIAAVRGVLSRLAEETDDRRRGLHGLLGHIEEHFQSLVEELGEQTGVIEVPHIFTPGERGFEQPGH
;
A
#
# COMPACT_ATOMS: atom_id res chain seq x y z
N MET A 1 27.16 22.84 19.92
CA MET A 1 26.35 21.92 19.11
C MET A 1 24.90 22.37 19.21
N THR A 2 24.20 22.55 18.10
CA THR A 2 22.78 22.93 18.12
C THR A 2 21.94 21.73 18.59
N ALA A 3 21.02 21.97 19.52
CA ALA A 3 20.09 20.95 19.96
C ALA A 3 19.12 20.56 18.83
N CYS A 4 18.59 19.33 18.89
CA CYS A 4 17.53 18.87 18.00
C CYS A 4 16.33 19.81 18.09
N VAL A 5 15.85 20.32 16.96
CA VAL A 5 14.68 21.22 16.91
C VAL A 5 13.37 20.52 17.26
N TYR A 6 13.33 19.18 17.26
CA TYR A 6 12.14 18.39 17.60
C TYR A 6 12.08 18.05 19.09
N CYS A 7 13.14 17.44 19.64
CA CYS A 7 13.11 16.95 21.02
C CYS A 7 13.86 17.83 22.02
N HIS A 8 14.72 18.75 21.55
CA HIS A 8 15.59 19.61 22.35
C HIS A 8 16.54 18.91 23.35
N LYS A 9 16.58 17.57 23.36
CA LYS A 9 17.34 16.75 24.31
C LYS A 9 18.68 16.24 23.76
N SER A 10 18.73 15.97 22.46
CA SER A 10 19.91 15.38 21.80
C SER A 10 20.50 16.35 20.77
N PRO A 11 21.80 16.23 20.42
CA PRO A 11 22.40 17.06 19.37
C PRO A 11 21.72 16.83 18.01
N GLY A 12 21.37 17.92 17.32
CA GLY A 12 20.90 17.88 15.94
C GLY A 12 22.05 17.56 14.99
N ARG A 13 21.85 16.60 14.07
CA ARG A 13 22.89 16.13 13.12
C ARG A 13 22.42 16.08 11.67
N ARG A 14 21.13 16.27 11.42
CA ARG A 14 20.53 16.24 10.09
C ARG A 14 19.76 17.53 9.88
N GLU A 15 19.94 18.18 8.73
CA GLU A 15 19.05 19.27 8.32
C GLU A 15 17.69 18.68 7.98
N CYS A 16 16.64 19.20 8.62
CA CYS A 16 15.26 18.81 8.42
C CYS A 16 14.53 19.93 7.69
N PRO A 17 14.22 19.76 6.38
CA PRO A 17 13.47 20.75 5.62
C PRO A 17 12.08 21.02 6.22
N ALA A 18 11.41 19.99 6.74
CA ALA A 18 10.07 20.09 7.32
C ALA A 18 10.01 20.99 8.57
N LEU A 19 11.09 21.01 9.36
CA LEU A 19 11.17 21.78 10.61
C LEU A 19 12.04 23.03 10.50
N GLY A 20 12.64 23.30 9.33
CA GLY A 20 13.54 24.44 9.12
C GLY A 20 14.76 24.45 10.04
N GLY A 21 15.29 23.28 10.43
CA GLY A 21 16.41 23.22 11.38
C GLY A 21 17.05 21.85 11.58
N LEU A 22 17.98 21.74 12.54
CA LEU A 22 18.73 20.51 12.78
C LEU A 22 17.97 19.52 13.68
N ILE A 23 17.70 18.32 13.17
CA ILE A 23 17.05 17.21 13.90
C ILE A 23 18.07 16.11 14.25
N CYS A 24 17.85 15.37 15.33
CA CYS A 24 18.66 14.19 15.66
C CYS A 24 18.23 12.97 14.82
N SER A 25 19.10 11.97 14.72
CA SER A 25 18.84 10.75 13.93
C SER A 25 17.65 9.94 14.44
N SER A 26 17.44 9.89 15.76
CA SER A 26 16.35 9.15 16.39
C SER A 26 14.98 9.78 16.09
N CYS A 27 14.81 11.09 16.31
CA CYS A 27 13.55 11.77 15.98
C CYS A 27 13.26 11.75 14.47
N CYS A 28 14.28 11.96 13.63
CA CYS A 28 14.12 11.77 12.19
C CYS A 28 13.72 10.32 11.84
N GLY A 29 14.29 9.34 12.54
CA GLY A 29 13.93 7.92 12.40
C GLY A 29 12.48 7.63 12.68
N GLN A 30 12.00 8.07 13.84
CA GLN A 30 10.69 7.69 14.37
C GLN A 30 9.52 8.45 13.75
N HIS A 31 9.75 9.69 13.29
CA HIS A 31 8.67 10.60 12.90
C HIS A 31 8.63 10.90 11.39
N ARG A 32 9.62 10.50 10.60
CA ARG A 32 9.62 10.77 9.15
C ARG A 32 8.45 10.08 8.45
N GLY A 33 7.76 10.80 7.57
CA GLY A 33 6.59 10.31 6.84
C GLY A 33 5.42 9.86 7.72
N LEU A 34 5.40 10.28 8.99
CA LEU A 34 4.37 9.98 9.96
C LEU A 34 3.91 11.25 10.65
N ASP A 35 4.77 11.82 11.50
CA ASP A 35 4.46 13.04 12.24
C ASP A 35 5.14 14.26 11.59
N LEU A 36 6.15 14.03 10.73
CA LEU A 36 6.85 15.05 9.96
C LEU A 36 6.41 15.03 8.50
N ASP A 37 6.01 16.20 7.99
CA ASP A 37 5.73 16.47 6.57
C ASP A 37 7.04 16.50 5.76
N CYS A 38 7.62 15.32 5.56
CA CYS A 38 8.90 15.16 4.88
C CYS A 38 8.71 15.47 3.40
N PRO A 39 9.34 16.52 2.84
CA PRO A 39 9.16 16.79 1.43
C PRO A 39 9.87 15.72 0.58
N PRO A 40 9.42 15.48 -0.66
CA PRO A 40 9.94 14.39 -1.50
C PRO A 40 11.44 14.52 -1.80
N GLN A 41 11.98 15.74 -1.82
CA GLN A 41 13.41 16.01 -1.98
C GLN A 41 14.26 15.72 -0.72
N CYS A 42 13.65 15.30 0.40
CA CYS A 42 14.38 14.97 1.62
C CYS A 42 15.22 13.69 1.41
N LYS A 43 16.53 13.84 1.25
CA LYS A 43 17.47 12.71 1.04
C LYS A 43 17.37 11.61 2.10
N TYR A 44 17.07 11.97 3.36
CA TYR A 44 16.95 11.01 4.45
C TYR A 44 15.62 10.26 4.43
N PHE A 45 14.57 10.89 3.91
CA PHE A 45 13.28 10.24 3.71
C PHE A 45 13.36 9.29 2.53
N ARG A 46 13.75 9.80 1.35
CA ARG A 46 13.85 9.02 0.11
C ARG A 46 14.73 7.77 0.26
N ALA A 47 15.95 7.91 0.76
CA ALA A 47 16.85 6.75 0.94
C ALA A 47 16.32 5.73 1.97
N HIS A 48 15.47 6.17 2.90
CA HIS A 48 14.84 5.27 3.85
C HIS A 48 13.65 4.54 3.23
N GLU A 49 12.80 5.24 2.45
CA GLU A 49 11.70 4.62 1.71
C GLU A 49 12.23 3.54 0.76
N GLU A 50 13.21 3.88 -0.09
CA GLU A 50 13.83 2.93 -1.04
C GLU A 50 14.38 1.69 -0.32
N TYR A 51 15.10 1.89 0.79
CA TYR A 51 15.65 0.79 1.58
C TYR A 51 14.57 -0.09 2.23
N GLN A 52 13.55 0.51 2.82
CA GLN A 52 12.52 -0.24 3.55
C GLN A 52 11.58 -0.99 2.60
N ARG A 53 11.23 -0.40 1.45
CA ARG A 53 10.46 -1.09 0.40
C ARG A 53 11.21 -2.34 -0.08
N ALA A 54 12.48 -2.19 -0.44
CA ALA A 54 13.31 -3.33 -0.84
C ALA A 54 13.48 -4.37 0.28
N ARG A 55 13.62 -3.93 1.54
CA ARG A 55 13.79 -4.82 2.69
C ARG A 55 12.56 -5.68 2.96
N TRP A 56 11.37 -5.11 2.87
CA TRP A 56 10.13 -5.76 3.29
C TRP A 56 9.33 -6.37 2.13
N SER A 57 9.71 -6.09 0.89
CA SER A 57 9.08 -6.63 -0.33
C SER A 57 8.90 -8.15 -0.28
N SER A 58 10.00 -8.90 -0.11
CA SER A 58 9.94 -10.37 -0.16
C SER A 58 9.08 -10.96 0.96
N GLU A 59 9.11 -10.37 2.16
CA GLU A 59 8.32 -10.83 3.29
C GLU A 59 6.82 -10.57 3.09
N TYR A 60 6.47 -9.38 2.59
CA TYR A 60 5.10 -9.10 2.17
C TYR A 60 4.66 -10.07 1.08
N HIS A 61 5.48 -10.31 0.06
CA HIS A 61 5.15 -11.23 -1.02
C HIS A 61 4.90 -12.66 -0.54
N GLN A 62 5.70 -13.17 0.41
CA GLN A 62 5.46 -14.50 1.00
C GLN A 62 4.13 -14.53 1.77
N ALA A 63 3.84 -13.48 2.54
CA ALA A 63 2.57 -13.37 3.25
C ALA A 63 1.37 -13.27 2.29
N TRP A 64 1.55 -12.58 1.16
CA TRP A 64 0.59 -12.45 0.07
C TRP A 64 0.32 -13.79 -0.59
N LEU A 65 1.37 -14.54 -0.97
CA LEU A 65 1.23 -15.88 -1.57
C LEU A 65 0.44 -16.81 -0.65
N ALA A 66 0.74 -16.81 0.66
CA ALA A 66 0.00 -17.61 1.63
C ALA A 66 -1.48 -17.18 1.75
N ALA A 67 -1.78 -15.89 1.61
CA ALA A 67 -3.14 -15.36 1.68
C ALA A 67 -3.94 -15.63 0.39
N THR A 68 -3.29 -15.68 -0.77
CA THR A 68 -3.95 -15.82 -2.08
C THR A 68 -3.94 -17.25 -2.62
N GLU A 69 -3.07 -18.14 -2.11
CA GLU A 69 -2.99 -19.55 -2.52
C GLU A 69 -4.36 -20.27 -2.50
N PRO A 70 -5.22 -20.12 -1.46
CA PRO A 70 -6.54 -20.77 -1.48
C PRO A 70 -7.42 -20.32 -2.65
N PHE A 71 -7.32 -19.05 -3.07
CA PHE A 71 -8.10 -18.51 -4.19
C PHE A 71 -7.56 -19.01 -5.53
N TYR A 72 -6.24 -19.10 -5.66
CA TYR A 72 -5.57 -19.69 -6.82
C TYR A 72 -5.96 -21.16 -7.02
N LEU A 73 -5.86 -21.97 -5.97
CA LEU A 73 -6.24 -23.39 -6.02
C LEU A 73 -7.73 -23.57 -6.34
N ALA A 74 -8.57 -22.66 -5.86
CA ALA A 74 -10.01 -22.63 -6.18
C ALA A 74 -10.33 -21.99 -7.54
N LYS A 75 -9.33 -21.56 -8.32
CA LYS A 75 -9.46 -20.90 -9.63
C LYS A 75 -10.38 -19.67 -9.60
N GLN A 76 -10.28 -18.88 -8.54
CA GLN A 76 -11.06 -17.65 -8.37
C GLN A 76 -10.32 -16.46 -9.00
N TRP A 77 -10.12 -16.50 -10.32
CA TRP A 77 -9.31 -15.51 -11.07
C TRP A 77 -9.80 -14.07 -10.85
N GLU A 78 -11.10 -13.83 -10.98
CA GLU A 78 -11.71 -12.51 -10.75
C GLU A 78 -11.40 -11.92 -9.36
N LEU A 79 -11.25 -12.77 -8.35
CA LEU A 79 -10.88 -12.33 -7.01
C LEU A 79 -9.38 -11.98 -6.93
N LEU A 80 -8.52 -12.76 -7.59
CA LEU A 80 -7.09 -12.48 -7.65
C LEU A 80 -6.81 -11.18 -8.42
N ASP A 81 -7.48 -10.98 -9.55
CA ASP A 81 -7.41 -9.75 -10.35
C ASP A 81 -7.88 -8.54 -9.53
N PHE A 82 -8.94 -8.70 -8.74
CA PHE A 82 -9.40 -7.68 -7.82
C PHE A 82 -8.39 -7.36 -6.70
N ILE A 83 -7.75 -8.37 -6.12
CA ILE A 83 -6.72 -8.18 -5.08
C ILE A 83 -5.56 -7.33 -5.62
N VAL A 84 -5.04 -7.67 -6.79
CA VAL A 84 -3.95 -6.91 -7.40
C VAL A 84 -4.42 -5.51 -7.82
N SER A 85 -5.65 -5.37 -8.31
CA SER A 85 -6.23 -4.06 -8.62
C SER A 85 -6.34 -3.16 -7.37
N LEU A 86 -6.74 -3.73 -6.24
CA LEU A 86 -6.78 -3.02 -4.96
C LEU A 86 -5.38 -2.57 -4.52
N GLU A 87 -4.38 -3.45 -4.61
CA GLU A 87 -3.00 -3.12 -4.28
C GLU A 87 -2.40 -2.09 -5.24
N ALA A 88 -2.79 -2.11 -6.52
CA ALA A 88 -2.42 -1.10 -7.52
C ALA A 88 -2.96 0.30 -7.15
N VAL A 89 -4.21 0.38 -6.72
CA VAL A 89 -4.83 1.64 -6.27
C VAL A 89 -4.13 2.19 -5.02
N ILE A 90 -3.78 1.32 -4.07
CA ILE A 90 -3.00 1.69 -2.88
C ILE A 90 -1.60 2.16 -3.27
N TYR A 91 -0.92 1.43 -4.16
CA TYR A 91 0.39 1.78 -4.68
C TYR A 91 0.38 3.15 -5.35
N ARG A 92 -0.59 3.42 -6.22
CA ARG A 92 -0.75 4.72 -6.87
C ARG A 92 -0.85 5.86 -5.86
N HIS A 93 -1.63 5.68 -4.80
CA HIS A 93 -1.79 6.70 -3.76
C HIS A 93 -0.47 6.95 -3.01
N PHE A 94 0.18 5.89 -2.52
CA PHE A 94 1.34 6.02 -1.63
C PHE A 94 2.70 6.08 -2.34
N SER A 95 2.77 5.81 -3.64
CA SER A 95 4.01 5.92 -4.41
C SER A 95 4.49 7.38 -4.50
N GLN A 96 3.56 8.33 -4.55
CA GLN A 96 3.82 9.76 -4.62
C GLN A 96 3.67 10.48 -3.27
N GLU A 97 3.00 9.85 -2.32
CA GLU A 97 2.74 10.44 -1.01
C GLU A 97 3.95 10.28 -0.07
N THR A 98 4.18 11.30 0.74
CA THR A 98 5.29 11.33 1.70
C THR A 98 4.84 10.90 3.10
N ARG A 99 3.53 10.80 3.32
CA ARG A 99 2.90 10.40 4.58
C ARG A 99 2.10 9.11 4.43
N GLY A 100 1.95 8.39 5.52
CA GLY A 100 1.07 7.22 5.58
C GLY A 100 1.53 6.24 6.62
N SER A 101 0.61 5.46 7.16
CA SER A 101 0.91 4.44 8.17
C SER A 101 0.14 3.15 7.91
N ASP A 102 0.67 2.05 8.43
CA ASP A 102 0.00 0.75 8.41
C ASP A 102 -1.39 0.85 9.04
N ARG A 103 -1.49 1.57 10.16
CA ARG A 103 -2.76 1.81 10.86
C ARG A 103 -3.79 2.50 9.97
N GLU A 104 -3.39 3.57 9.29
CA GLU A 104 -4.28 4.33 8.41
C GLU A 104 -4.77 3.48 7.23
N LEU A 105 -3.87 2.70 6.61
CA LEU A 105 -4.24 1.81 5.52
C LEU A 105 -5.16 0.68 5.99
N ILE A 106 -4.87 0.06 7.13
CA ILE A 106 -5.70 -1.00 7.71
C ILE A 106 -7.09 -0.45 8.08
N GLU A 107 -7.18 0.73 8.70
CA GLU A 107 -8.44 1.40 9.02
C GLU A 107 -9.26 1.69 7.75
N ALA A 108 -8.59 2.09 6.66
CA ALA A 108 -9.25 2.33 5.39
C ALA A 108 -9.78 1.03 4.75
N LEU A 109 -9.01 -0.06 4.79
CA LEU A 109 -9.46 -1.37 4.31
C LEU A 109 -10.62 -1.91 5.15
N ASP A 110 -10.58 -1.76 6.47
CA ASP A 110 -11.70 -2.09 7.36
C ASP A 110 -12.95 -1.29 7.03
N TYR A 111 -12.80 0.00 6.73
CA TYR A 111 -13.91 0.83 6.28
C TYR A 111 -14.51 0.30 4.97
N LEU A 112 -13.69 -0.02 3.96
CA LEU A 112 -14.16 -0.58 2.69
C LEU A 112 -14.88 -1.92 2.88
N GLU A 113 -14.31 -2.82 3.68
CA GLU A 113 -14.91 -4.13 3.98
C GLU A 113 -16.32 -3.96 4.56
N ARG A 114 -16.51 -2.99 5.47
CA ARG A 114 -17.81 -2.66 6.06
C ARG A 114 -18.77 -2.02 5.07
N GLN A 115 -18.30 -1.15 4.18
CA GLN A 115 -19.14 -0.50 3.16
C GLN A 115 -19.72 -1.51 2.15
N LEU A 116 -18.97 -2.59 1.87
CA LEU A 116 -19.44 -3.68 1.01
C LEU A 116 -20.33 -4.68 1.75
N GLY A 117 -20.39 -4.59 3.08
CA GLY A 117 -21.23 -5.43 3.92
C GLY A 117 -22.60 -4.83 4.20
N LEU A 118 -23.51 -5.66 4.71
CA LEU A 118 -24.86 -5.24 5.13
C LEU A 118 -24.91 -4.59 6.53
N ILE A 119 -23.77 -4.25 7.12
CA ILE A 119 -23.72 -3.73 8.50
C ILE A 119 -24.05 -2.23 8.47
N ALA A 120 -25.13 -1.83 9.14
CA ALA A 120 -25.49 -0.42 9.31
C ALA A 120 -24.35 0.34 10.01
N ILE A 121 -23.85 1.39 9.35
CA ILE A 121 -22.69 2.16 9.78
C ILE A 121 -23.18 3.38 10.55
N ILE A 122 -22.70 3.60 11.77
CA ILE A 122 -22.78 4.90 12.41
C ILE A 122 -21.83 5.82 11.62
N GLU A 123 -22.39 6.79 10.91
CA GLU A 123 -21.68 7.69 9.99
C GLU A 123 -20.65 8.55 10.73
N ARG A 124 -19.39 8.09 10.78
CA ARG A 124 -18.27 9.02 10.88
C ARG A 124 -17.94 9.54 9.48
N PRO A 125 -17.50 10.80 9.34
CA PRO A 125 -16.94 11.26 8.08
C PRO A 125 -15.74 10.37 7.73
N ALA A 126 -15.70 9.92 6.48
CA ALA A 126 -14.60 9.13 5.96
C ALA A 126 -13.34 10.00 5.88
N SER A 127 -12.17 9.39 6.09
CA SER A 127 -10.89 10.03 5.79
C SER A 127 -10.70 10.25 4.28
N GLU A 128 -9.69 11.03 3.91
CA GLU A 128 -9.35 11.22 2.49
C GLU A 128 -8.98 9.89 1.82
N LEU A 129 -8.16 9.07 2.48
CA LEU A 129 -7.80 7.74 1.99
C LEU A 129 -9.02 6.82 1.86
N GLU A 130 -9.90 6.78 2.86
CA GLU A 130 -11.13 5.99 2.83
C GLU A 130 -12.03 6.38 1.66
N SER A 131 -12.18 7.69 1.43
CA SER A 131 -12.99 8.23 0.34
C SER A 131 -12.37 7.91 -1.03
N TYR A 132 -11.05 8.04 -1.16
CA TYR A 132 -10.30 7.71 -2.36
C TYR A 132 -10.43 6.22 -2.71
N LEU A 133 -10.09 5.32 -1.77
CA LEU A 133 -10.16 3.90 -2.02
C LEU A 133 -11.60 3.46 -2.31
N LYS A 134 -12.60 4.03 -1.63
CA LYS A 134 -14.02 3.70 -1.87
C LYS A 134 -14.40 4.03 -3.31
N THR A 135 -14.04 5.22 -3.77
CA THR A 135 -14.37 5.69 -5.12
C THR A 135 -13.73 4.80 -6.18
N GLU A 136 -12.42 4.54 -6.06
CA GLU A 136 -11.67 3.73 -7.04
C GLU A 136 -12.16 2.27 -7.06
N ILE A 137 -12.43 1.68 -5.89
CA ILE A 137 -12.87 0.29 -5.77
C ILE A 137 -14.31 0.11 -6.24
N GLN A 138 -15.22 1.03 -5.92
CA GLN A 138 -16.60 0.97 -6.44
C GLN A 138 -16.63 1.01 -7.97
N GLY A 139 -15.86 1.92 -8.58
CA GLY A 139 -15.74 1.98 -10.04
C GLY A 139 -15.13 0.70 -10.65
N SER A 140 -14.21 0.04 -9.94
CA SER A 140 -13.65 -1.25 -10.37
C SER A 140 -14.66 -2.41 -10.26
N LEU A 141 -15.43 -2.46 -9.18
CA LEU A 141 -16.46 -3.49 -8.97
C LEU A 141 -17.60 -3.40 -9.98
N GLU A 142 -18.04 -2.18 -10.32
CA GLU A 142 -19.07 -1.95 -11.34
C GLU A 142 -18.63 -2.45 -12.73
N ARG A 143 -17.33 -2.38 -13.04
CA ARG A 143 -16.77 -2.86 -14.32
C ARG A 143 -16.53 -4.36 -14.35
N SER A 144 -16.05 -4.95 -13.26
CA SER A 144 -15.72 -6.38 -13.19
C SER A 144 -16.95 -7.27 -12.93
N GLY A 145 -18.02 -6.73 -12.34
CA GLY A 145 -19.17 -7.51 -11.90
C GLY A 145 -18.85 -8.46 -10.75
N LEU A 146 -17.76 -8.22 -10.00
CA LEU A 146 -17.38 -9.04 -8.86
C LEU A 146 -18.39 -8.88 -7.71
N GLU A 147 -18.94 -10.01 -7.26
CA GLU A 147 -19.88 -10.04 -6.14
C GLU A 147 -19.29 -9.40 -4.86
N PRO A 148 -20.07 -8.59 -4.12
CA PRO A 148 -19.59 -7.91 -2.91
C PRO A 148 -18.93 -8.83 -1.88
N ASP A 149 -19.49 -10.03 -1.65
CA ASP A 149 -18.92 -11.01 -0.72
C ASP A 149 -17.53 -11.49 -1.17
N LYS A 150 -17.29 -11.58 -2.49
CA LYS A 150 -15.97 -11.93 -3.01
C LYS A 150 -15.00 -10.78 -2.80
N ALA A 151 -15.42 -9.55 -3.13
CA ALA A 151 -14.62 -8.35 -2.92
C ALA A 151 -14.21 -8.17 -1.45
N GLN A 152 -15.12 -8.43 -0.51
CA GLN A 152 -14.83 -8.43 0.93
C GLN A 152 -13.70 -9.41 1.30
N ARG A 153 -13.73 -10.64 0.76
CA ARG A 153 -12.65 -11.61 1.00
C ARG A 153 -11.31 -11.15 0.44
N GLY A 154 -11.31 -10.46 -0.70
CA GLY A 154 -10.11 -9.89 -1.30
C GLY A 154 -9.51 -8.77 -0.44
N ILE A 155 -10.36 -7.84 0.01
CA ILE A 155 -9.97 -6.79 0.96
C ILE A 155 -9.42 -7.39 2.26
N ALA A 156 -10.11 -8.39 2.81
CA ALA A 156 -9.70 -9.07 4.03
C ALA A 156 -8.35 -9.79 3.87
N ALA A 157 -8.06 -10.34 2.69
CA ALA A 157 -6.77 -10.96 2.40
C ALA A 157 -5.62 -9.94 2.45
N VAL A 158 -5.75 -8.82 1.74
CA VAL A 158 -4.75 -7.73 1.75
C VAL A 158 -4.58 -7.15 3.17
N ARG A 159 -5.69 -6.87 3.86
CA ARG A 159 -5.69 -6.39 5.24
C ARG A 159 -5.01 -7.37 6.19
N GLY A 160 -5.23 -8.68 6.02
CA GLY A 160 -4.61 -9.74 6.81
C GLY A 160 -3.09 -9.80 6.64
N VAL A 161 -2.59 -9.59 5.41
CA VAL A 161 -1.15 -9.48 5.14
C VAL A 161 -0.56 -8.26 5.85
N LEU A 162 -1.18 -7.10 5.68
CA LEU A 162 -0.73 -5.86 6.32
C LEU A 162 -0.72 -5.96 7.85
N SER A 163 -1.78 -6.51 8.44
CA SER A 163 -1.92 -6.65 9.90
C SER A 163 -0.82 -7.55 10.47
N ARG A 164 -0.52 -8.67 9.80
CA ARG A 164 0.56 -9.59 10.21
C ARG A 164 1.91 -8.89 10.28
N LEU A 165 2.26 -8.13 9.23
CA LEU A 165 3.55 -7.44 9.20
C LEU A 165 3.63 -6.28 10.21
N ALA A 166 2.52 -5.58 10.44
CA ALA A 166 2.43 -4.47 11.36
C ALA A 166 2.53 -4.90 12.84
N GLU A 167 2.01 -6.07 13.22
CA GLU A 167 2.02 -6.55 14.60
C GLU A 167 3.40 -7.04 15.09
N GLU A 168 4.30 -7.37 14.19
CA GLU A 168 5.61 -7.96 14.49
C GLU A 168 6.71 -6.91 14.81
N THR A 169 6.41 -5.62 14.74
CA THR A 169 7.41 -4.54 14.87
C THR A 169 6.81 -3.24 15.42
N ASP A 170 7.67 -2.37 15.97
CA ASP A 170 7.31 -0.97 16.29
C ASP A 170 7.34 -0.04 15.06
N ASP A 171 7.77 -0.56 13.89
CA ASP A 171 7.80 0.19 12.64
C ASP A 171 6.39 0.36 12.05
N ARG A 172 5.84 1.56 12.21
CA ARG A 172 4.45 1.93 11.86
C ARG A 172 4.16 1.96 10.35
N ARG A 173 5.15 1.65 9.50
CA ARG A 173 5.02 1.67 8.02
C ARG A 173 5.53 0.37 7.37
N ARG A 174 5.82 -0.68 8.15
CA ARG A 174 6.41 -1.91 7.60
C ARG A 174 5.46 -2.59 6.62
N GLY A 175 4.17 -2.69 6.94
CA GLY A 175 3.17 -3.28 6.06
C GLY A 175 3.06 -2.51 4.74
N LEU A 176 2.94 -1.18 4.82
CA LEU A 176 2.89 -0.29 3.67
C LEU A 176 4.16 -0.38 2.83
N HIS A 177 5.35 -0.33 3.43
CA HIS A 177 6.62 -0.49 2.72
C HIS A 177 6.70 -1.85 2.04
N GLY A 178 6.26 -2.92 2.72
CA GLY A 178 6.17 -4.25 2.16
C GLY A 178 5.27 -4.30 0.92
N LEU A 179 4.06 -3.73 0.98
CA LEU A 179 3.14 -3.66 -0.15
C LEU A 179 3.73 -2.91 -1.33
N LEU A 180 4.31 -1.72 -1.08
CA LEU A 180 4.90 -0.91 -2.14
C LEU A 180 6.08 -1.62 -2.81
N GLY A 181 6.98 -2.20 -2.01
CA GLY A 181 8.11 -2.98 -2.53
C GLY A 181 7.65 -4.22 -3.30
N HIS A 182 6.60 -4.89 -2.82
CA HIS A 182 6.01 -6.05 -3.47
C HIS A 182 5.49 -5.72 -4.88
N ILE A 183 4.79 -4.59 -5.05
CA ILE A 183 4.35 -4.12 -6.36
C ILE A 183 5.54 -3.74 -7.26
N GLU A 184 6.52 -3.01 -6.71
CA GLU A 184 7.74 -2.61 -7.43
C GLU A 184 8.57 -3.81 -7.94
N GLU A 185 8.64 -4.89 -7.16
CA GLU A 185 9.47 -6.06 -7.47
C GLU A 185 8.74 -7.11 -8.32
N HIS A 186 7.45 -7.37 -8.04
CA HIS A 186 6.73 -8.51 -8.61
C HIS A 186 5.70 -8.13 -9.67
N PHE A 187 5.38 -6.84 -9.83
CA PHE A 187 4.39 -6.33 -10.79
C PHE A 187 4.94 -5.17 -11.61
N GLN A 188 6.13 -5.34 -12.20
CA GLN A 188 6.83 -4.27 -12.92
C GLN A 188 6.02 -3.67 -14.08
N SER A 189 5.29 -4.50 -14.85
CA SER A 189 4.42 -4.00 -15.93
C SER A 189 3.32 -3.08 -15.42
N LEU A 190 2.74 -3.40 -14.26
CA LEU A 190 1.75 -2.55 -13.61
C LEU A 190 2.36 -1.20 -13.19
N VAL A 191 3.59 -1.19 -12.68
CA VAL A 191 4.28 0.06 -12.31
C VAL A 191 4.53 0.94 -13.53
N GLU A 192 4.93 0.35 -14.65
CA GLU A 192 5.14 1.05 -15.92
C GLU A 192 3.83 1.72 -16.40
N GLU A 193 2.73 0.96 -16.43
CA GLU A 193 1.41 1.46 -16.83
C GLU A 193 0.89 2.57 -15.90
N LEU A 194 1.07 2.42 -14.59
CA LEU A 194 0.70 3.41 -13.59
C LEU A 194 1.55 4.70 -13.69
N GLY A 195 2.81 4.59 -14.12
CA GLY A 195 3.70 5.72 -14.34
C GLY A 195 3.37 6.54 -15.58
N GLU A 196 2.80 5.90 -16.61
CA GLU A 196 2.40 6.55 -17.87
C GLU A 196 0.99 7.16 -17.82
N GLN A 197 0.09 6.63 -17.00
CA GLN A 197 -1.29 7.08 -16.91
C GLN A 197 -1.53 8.16 -15.85
N THR A 198 -1.81 9.39 -16.31
CA THR A 198 -2.64 10.36 -15.56
C THR A 198 -4.13 10.09 -15.87
N GLY A 199 -4.63 8.88 -15.56
CA GLY A 199 -5.97 8.44 -15.96
C GLY A 199 -6.41 7.06 -15.43
N VAL A 200 -7.67 6.70 -15.73
CA VAL A 200 -8.39 5.50 -15.25
C VAL A 200 -7.70 4.20 -15.70
N ILE A 201 -7.49 3.28 -14.76
CA ILE A 201 -6.83 1.98 -14.96
C ILE A 201 -7.70 1.04 -15.81
N GLU A 202 -7.15 0.58 -16.93
CA GLU A 202 -7.49 -0.73 -17.48
C GLU A 202 -6.55 -1.74 -16.80
N VAL A 203 -7.10 -2.72 -16.10
CA VAL A 203 -6.31 -3.68 -15.31
C VAL A 203 -5.52 -4.56 -16.29
N PRO A 204 -4.17 -4.61 -16.23
CA PRO A 204 -3.43 -5.56 -17.03
C PRO A 204 -3.69 -6.98 -16.52
N HIS A 205 -3.93 -7.91 -17.44
CA HIS A 205 -3.99 -9.34 -17.14
C HIS A 205 -2.71 -9.78 -16.42
N ILE A 206 -2.83 -10.33 -15.22
CA ILE A 206 -1.71 -10.81 -14.42
C ILE A 206 -1.18 -12.10 -15.05
N PHE A 207 0.07 -12.10 -15.51
CA PHE A 207 0.78 -13.34 -15.83
C PHE A 207 1.31 -13.97 -14.55
N THR A 208 0.90 -15.21 -14.27
CA THR A 208 1.34 -15.95 -13.08
C THR A 208 2.70 -16.64 -13.34
N PRO A 209 3.57 -16.83 -12.33
CA PRO A 209 4.81 -17.60 -12.46
C PRO A 209 4.52 -19.07 -12.81
N GLY A 210 4.52 -19.37 -14.11
CA GLY A 210 4.13 -20.66 -14.68
C GLY A 210 3.64 -20.55 -16.12
N GLU A 211 3.17 -19.37 -16.53
CA GLU A 211 2.69 -19.09 -17.88
C GLU A 211 3.85 -18.65 -18.79
N ARG A 212 4.75 -19.59 -19.11
CA ARG A 212 5.52 -19.46 -20.34
C ARG A 212 4.57 -19.71 -21.51
N GLY A 213 4.19 -18.63 -22.19
CA GLY A 213 3.75 -18.61 -23.59
C GLY A 213 2.67 -19.61 -23.96
N PHE A 214 1.41 -19.18 -23.91
CA PHE A 214 0.40 -19.72 -24.80
C PHE A 214 -0.05 -18.60 -25.74
N GLU A 215 0.42 -18.66 -26.99
CA GLU A 215 -0.29 -18.10 -28.12
C GLU A 215 -1.76 -18.55 -28.02
N GLN A 216 -2.68 -17.58 -27.99
CA GLN A 216 -4.10 -17.87 -28.14
C GLN A 216 -4.30 -18.51 -29.53
N PRO A 217 -4.98 -19.66 -29.66
CA PRO A 217 -5.44 -20.08 -30.98
C PRO A 217 -6.57 -19.13 -31.38
N GLY A 218 -6.38 -18.47 -32.52
CA GLY A 218 -7.34 -17.51 -33.07
C GLY A 218 -8.74 -18.09 -33.26
N HIS A 219 -9.73 -17.24 -33.01
CA HIS A 219 -11.06 -17.33 -33.60
C HIS A 219 -11.18 -16.34 -34.76
#